data_AF-A0A6M0JW37-F1
#
_entry.id   AF-A0A6M0JW37-F1
#
_cell.length_a   1.000
_cell.length_b   1.000
_cell.length_c   1.000
_cell.angle_alpha   90.00
_cell.angle_beta   90.00
_cell.angle_gamma   90.00
#
_symmetry.space_group_name_H-M   'P 1'
#
loop_
_entity.id
_entity.type
_entity.pdbx_description
1 polymer ?
#
loop_
_entity_poly.entity_id
_entity_poly.type
_entity_poly.pdbx_seq_one_letter_code
_entity_poly.pdbx_strand_id
1 'polypeptide(L)'
;MEKLFISTGYLGDGRSLALGVSARAHFELRDVEALEQWRRDLAAQPEPSGVGYDSRFRRPSRDLIEALDAWLTRQAGAQPLLLADERDLWLLDFWAEHRPEAGFLLFYTAPEAALVEALLQGEEPQRSMADWQAAAQHLMRFQRRHRRRSVLLDAEAARLDPQAMAVAAQRIGLILPVEPHEAPARDQHVLERLLARRWLATQGDFALLQAELEACAHPLGEPPPTPELGAEELLRQYRHQQLRQRQQLAEAEVESKRAQERLQALEKRLKEVAKENELLLSQLHQVQEELESQFLEGKRQRDTFSAEKSGLEREKTALEAERDKQRHLAAERQRKLQALEDQHQDTKEENELLLLQLHQVQEELEQYFLKYQELAARSDQGRAEAAEVTSATEASSSSGAAAATQSRTRKRGQRKRPPALKPRGPFAKNRKERRRLERYVAIIRESGLFDEEWYLRQYSDVLAAGFDAVEHYVCHGVPDGRNPAPWFDTRFYLDSNPDVAASIMNPLVHYHRFGKAEGRPTRPGW
;
A
#
# COMPACT_ATOMS: atom_id res chain seq x y z
N MET A 1 -3.20 -27.11 42.84
CA MET A 1 -3.83 -27.92 41.77
C MET A 1 -5.08 -27.20 41.37
N GLU A 2 -5.09 -26.74 40.13
CA GLU A 2 -6.23 -26.09 39.50
C GLU A 2 -7.38 -27.11 39.42
N LYS A 3 -8.59 -26.70 39.78
CA LYS A 3 -9.74 -27.61 39.78
C LYS A 3 -10.32 -27.65 38.38
N LEU A 4 -10.16 -28.80 37.70
CA LEU A 4 -10.86 -29.11 36.46
C LEU A 4 -12.30 -29.49 36.78
N PHE A 5 -13.25 -28.92 36.05
CA PHE A 5 -14.66 -29.26 36.14
C PHE A 5 -15.18 -29.71 34.79
N ILE A 6 -16.00 -30.76 34.80
CA ILE A 6 -16.63 -31.31 33.60
C ILE A 6 -18.12 -31.19 33.78
N SER A 7 -18.76 -30.49 32.84
CA SER A 7 -20.18 -30.25 32.80
C SER A 7 -20.79 -30.97 31.60
N THR A 8 -21.70 -31.91 31.84
CA THR A 8 -22.31 -32.67 30.73
C THR A 8 -23.74 -33.09 31.05
N GLY A 9 -24.52 -33.36 30.01
CA GLY A 9 -25.90 -33.78 30.09
C GLY A 9 -26.37 -34.43 28.79
N TYR A 10 -27.57 -35.00 28.82
CA TYR A 10 -28.21 -35.58 27.65
C TYR A 10 -29.09 -34.53 26.96
N LEU A 11 -28.90 -34.35 25.65
CA LEU A 11 -29.53 -33.31 24.82
C LEU A 11 -29.27 -31.89 25.36
N GLY A 12 -28.06 -31.40 25.12
CA GLY A 12 -27.61 -30.07 25.51
C GLY A 12 -26.19 -30.07 26.08
N ASP A 13 -25.32 -29.24 25.50
CA ASP A 13 -24.04 -28.87 26.09
C ASP A 13 -24.29 -28.36 27.53
N GLY A 14 -23.50 -28.81 28.52
CA GLY A 14 -23.56 -28.27 29.88
C GLY A 14 -23.46 -26.73 29.90
N ARG A 15 -22.81 -26.14 28.89
CA ARG A 15 -22.80 -24.69 28.62
C ARG A 15 -24.16 -24.10 28.24
N SER A 16 -24.99 -24.79 27.48
CA SER A 16 -26.28 -24.27 27.00
C SER A 16 -27.44 -24.55 27.97
N LEU A 17 -27.37 -25.63 28.74
CA LEU A 17 -28.47 -26.09 29.60
C LEU A 17 -28.67 -25.23 30.85
N ALA A 18 -27.59 -24.74 31.49
CA ALA A 18 -27.71 -23.89 32.68
C ALA A 18 -26.56 -22.87 32.87
N LEU A 19 -25.40 -23.07 32.25
CA LEU A 19 -24.23 -22.18 32.40
C LEU A 19 -24.26 -20.96 31.47
N GLY A 20 -25.15 -20.93 30.48
CA GLY A 20 -25.28 -19.82 29.51
C GLY A 20 -25.64 -18.49 30.18
N VAL A 21 -26.25 -18.56 31.37
CA VAL A 21 -26.66 -17.44 32.20
C VAL A 21 -25.56 -16.97 33.17
N SER A 22 -24.52 -17.78 33.44
CA SER A 22 -23.63 -17.57 34.61
C SER A 22 -22.13 -17.72 34.37
N ALA A 23 -21.64 -17.75 33.12
CA ALA A 23 -20.24 -18.20 32.95
C ALA A 23 -19.48 -17.79 31.67
N ARG A 24 -20.07 -17.08 30.70
CA ARG A 24 -19.40 -16.91 29.39
C ARG A 24 -18.04 -16.19 29.44
N ALA A 25 -17.85 -15.26 30.37
CA ALA A 25 -16.61 -14.47 30.50
C ALA A 25 -15.63 -14.99 31.58
N HIS A 26 -16.04 -15.94 32.43
CA HIS A 26 -15.27 -16.36 33.62
C HIS A 26 -14.51 -17.66 33.45
N PHE A 27 -14.78 -18.41 32.37
CA PHE A 27 -14.16 -19.70 32.07
C PHE A 27 -13.61 -19.67 30.64
N GLU A 28 -12.68 -18.75 30.37
CA GLU A 28 -12.04 -18.63 29.05
C GLU A 28 -11.09 -19.80 28.81
N LEU A 29 -11.48 -20.71 27.90
CA LEU A 29 -10.56 -21.69 27.35
C LEU A 29 -9.66 -21.02 26.31
N ARG A 30 -8.34 -21.17 26.44
CA ARG A 30 -7.40 -20.81 25.37
C ARG A 30 -7.41 -21.93 24.32
N ASP A 31 -7.12 -21.64 23.07
CA ASP A 31 -6.91 -22.68 22.04
C ASP A 31 -8.06 -23.71 21.94
N VAL A 32 -9.30 -23.23 21.81
CA VAL A 32 -10.52 -24.06 21.68
C VAL A 32 -10.46 -24.94 20.43
N GLU A 33 -9.78 -24.48 19.38
CA GLU A 33 -9.64 -25.20 18.12
C GLU A 33 -8.86 -26.52 18.30
N ALA A 34 -7.81 -26.54 19.14
CA ALA A 34 -7.09 -27.77 19.47
C ALA A 34 -7.95 -28.77 20.25
N LEU A 35 -8.82 -28.31 21.15
CA LEU A 35 -9.76 -29.17 21.87
C LEU A 35 -10.81 -29.77 20.90
N GLU A 36 -11.36 -28.96 19.99
CA GLU A 36 -12.31 -29.44 18.98
C GLU A 36 -11.65 -30.38 17.96
N GLN A 37 -10.38 -30.16 17.62
CA GLN A 37 -9.60 -31.09 16.81
C GLN A 37 -9.44 -32.43 17.54
N TRP A 38 -9.04 -32.42 18.81
CA TRP A 38 -8.94 -33.64 19.62
C TRP A 38 -10.27 -34.41 19.68
N ARG A 39 -11.39 -33.70 19.86
CA ARG A 39 -12.74 -34.30 19.87
C ARG A 39 -13.10 -34.92 18.51
N ARG A 40 -12.69 -34.29 17.39
CA ARG A 40 -12.88 -34.85 16.03
C ARG A 40 -12.02 -36.08 15.81
N ASP A 41 -10.78 -36.06 16.26
CA ASP A 41 -9.86 -37.20 16.12
C ASP A 41 -10.31 -38.39 16.98
N LEU A 42 -10.90 -38.14 18.16
CA LEU A 42 -11.55 -39.16 18.98
C LEU A 42 -12.74 -39.82 18.26
N ALA A 43 -13.59 -39.02 17.59
CA ALA A 43 -14.73 -39.53 16.83
C ALA A 43 -14.31 -40.32 15.58
N ALA A 44 -13.15 -40.00 15.00
CA ALA A 44 -12.61 -40.67 13.81
C ALA A 44 -11.89 -42.00 14.09
N GLN A 45 -11.71 -42.40 15.36
CA GLN A 45 -11.02 -43.65 15.69
C GLN A 45 -11.78 -44.88 15.19
N PRO A 46 -11.10 -45.86 14.56
CA PRO A 46 -11.75 -47.08 14.09
C PRO A 46 -12.34 -47.87 15.28
N GLU A 47 -13.53 -48.43 15.09
CA GLU A 47 -14.18 -49.29 16.09
C GLU A 47 -13.26 -50.47 16.43
N PRO A 48 -13.04 -50.78 17.72
CA PRO A 48 -12.32 -51.99 18.08
C PRO A 48 -13.11 -53.20 17.55
N SER A 49 -12.48 -53.96 16.66
CA SER A 49 -13.06 -55.16 16.07
C SER A 49 -13.28 -56.23 17.14
N GLY A 50 -14.54 -56.49 17.51
CA GLY A 50 -14.89 -57.77 18.12
C GLY A 50 -15.86 -57.80 19.30
N VAL A 51 -16.39 -56.69 19.81
CA VAL A 51 -17.46 -56.75 20.82
C VAL A 51 -18.44 -55.63 20.53
N GLY A 52 -19.74 -55.94 20.47
CA GLY A 52 -20.84 -55.01 20.22
C GLY A 52 -21.05 -53.99 21.34
N TYR A 53 -19.99 -53.32 21.77
CA TYR A 53 -20.07 -52.12 22.56
C TYR A 53 -20.52 -50.98 21.65
N ASP A 54 -21.56 -50.33 22.11
CA ASP A 54 -22.10 -49.11 21.56
C ASP A 54 -20.98 -48.08 21.28
N SER A 55 -20.93 -47.59 20.04
CA SER A 55 -19.96 -46.61 19.51
C SER A 55 -19.77 -45.35 20.35
N ARG A 56 -20.66 -45.13 21.33
CA ARG A 56 -20.68 -44.06 22.32
C ARG A 56 -19.63 -44.23 23.43
N PHE A 57 -19.25 -45.45 23.82
CA PHE A 57 -18.28 -45.72 24.90
C PHE A 57 -16.82 -45.85 24.42
N ARG A 58 -16.44 -45.12 23.36
CA ARG A 58 -15.06 -45.17 22.85
C ARG A 58 -14.08 -44.57 23.85
N ARG A 59 -13.14 -45.39 24.34
CA ARG A 59 -12.01 -44.90 25.15
C ARG A 59 -10.95 -44.26 24.23
N PRO A 60 -10.41 -43.08 24.57
CA PRO A 60 -9.35 -42.45 23.79
C PRO A 60 -8.09 -43.32 23.69
N SER A 61 -7.46 -43.34 22.51
CA SER A 61 -6.14 -43.96 22.33
C SER A 61 -5.06 -43.23 23.14
N ARG A 62 -3.94 -43.90 23.39
CA ARG A 62 -2.81 -43.34 24.15
C ARG A 62 -2.32 -42.00 23.58
N ASP A 63 -2.19 -41.89 22.26
CA ASP A 63 -1.72 -40.66 21.60
C ASP A 63 -2.69 -39.48 21.83
N LEU A 64 -4.00 -39.76 21.83
CA LEU A 64 -5.01 -38.76 22.15
C LEU A 64 -4.96 -38.35 23.63
N ILE A 65 -4.69 -39.29 24.55
CA ILE A 65 -4.52 -38.97 25.97
C ILE A 65 -3.32 -38.03 26.16
N GLU A 66 -2.19 -38.34 25.53
CA GLU A 66 -0.98 -37.50 25.60
C GLU A 66 -1.22 -36.10 25.00
N ALA A 67 -1.95 -36.01 23.88
CA ALA A 67 -2.32 -34.73 23.27
C ALA A 67 -3.27 -33.89 24.16
N LEU A 68 -4.24 -34.53 24.80
CA LEU A 68 -5.16 -33.89 25.74
C LEU A 68 -4.42 -33.38 26.98
N ASP A 69 -3.51 -34.17 27.53
CA ASP A 69 -2.70 -33.78 28.70
C ASP A 69 -1.79 -32.60 28.37
N ALA A 70 -1.18 -32.59 27.17
CA ALA A 70 -0.40 -31.47 26.69
C ALA A 70 -1.25 -30.20 26.52
N TRP A 71 -2.49 -30.33 26.01
CA TRP A 71 -3.42 -29.20 25.91
C TRP A 71 -3.84 -28.69 27.29
N LEU A 72 -4.27 -29.56 28.21
CA LEU A 72 -4.67 -29.18 29.57
C LEU A 72 -3.54 -28.47 30.33
N THR A 73 -2.30 -28.92 30.15
CA THR A 73 -1.12 -28.28 30.76
C THR A 73 -0.91 -26.85 30.23
N ARG A 74 -1.24 -26.57 28.96
CA ARG A 74 -1.19 -25.22 28.37
C ARG A 74 -2.31 -24.31 28.87
N GLN A 75 -3.42 -24.88 29.34
CA GLN A 75 -4.55 -24.13 29.91
C GLN A 75 -4.34 -23.71 31.37
N ALA A 76 -3.28 -24.20 32.01
CA ALA A 76 -3.07 -24.00 33.43
C ALA A 76 -2.89 -22.50 33.79
N GLY A 77 -3.76 -21.98 34.65
CA GLY A 77 -3.85 -20.58 35.04
C GLY A 77 -4.66 -20.34 36.32
N ALA A 78 -4.83 -19.06 36.72
CA ALA A 78 -5.45 -18.68 38.01
C ALA A 78 -6.96 -18.96 38.15
N GLN A 79 -7.64 -19.44 37.10
CA GLN A 79 -9.08 -19.68 37.07
C GLN A 79 -9.41 -21.18 36.93
N PRO A 80 -10.52 -21.67 37.52
CA PRO A 80 -10.99 -23.04 37.31
C PRO A 80 -11.34 -23.29 35.84
N LEU A 81 -11.00 -24.47 35.33
CA LEU A 81 -11.31 -24.88 33.95
C LEU A 81 -12.65 -25.61 33.91
N LEU A 82 -13.52 -25.24 32.97
CA LEU A 82 -14.83 -25.86 32.77
C LEU A 82 -14.97 -26.38 31.34
N LEU A 83 -14.88 -27.70 31.21
CA LEU A 83 -15.17 -28.42 29.97
C LEU A 83 -16.66 -28.74 29.92
N ALA A 84 -17.27 -28.50 28.76
CA ALA A 84 -18.64 -28.91 28.54
C ALA A 84 -18.82 -29.39 27.09
N ASP A 85 -19.45 -30.55 26.96
CA ASP A 85 -19.84 -31.21 25.72
C ASP A 85 -20.83 -32.34 26.03
N GLU A 86 -21.66 -32.69 25.07
CA GLU A 86 -22.58 -33.83 25.16
C GLU A 86 -21.84 -35.17 25.05
N ARG A 87 -20.72 -35.20 24.32
CA ARG A 87 -19.87 -36.40 24.17
C ARG A 87 -19.17 -36.79 25.47
N ASP A 88 -18.92 -35.81 26.36
CA ASP A 88 -18.28 -36.03 27.65
C ASP A 88 -19.13 -36.91 28.59
N LEU A 89 -20.44 -37.02 28.34
CA LEU A 89 -21.35 -37.92 29.04
C LEU A 89 -20.88 -39.37 29.00
N TRP A 90 -20.39 -39.82 27.84
CA TRP A 90 -19.94 -41.19 27.65
C TRP A 90 -18.48 -41.40 28.06
N LEU A 91 -17.75 -40.31 28.28
CA LEU A 91 -16.35 -40.30 28.72
C LEU A 91 -16.19 -40.08 30.22
N LEU A 92 -17.28 -40.03 31.00
CA LEU A 92 -17.23 -39.76 32.43
C LEU A 92 -16.30 -40.71 33.20
N ASP A 93 -16.36 -42.02 32.91
CA ASP A 93 -15.48 -43.01 33.53
C ASP A 93 -14.00 -42.76 33.15
N PHE A 94 -13.74 -42.40 31.89
CA PHE A 94 -12.40 -42.04 31.42
C PHE A 94 -11.87 -40.83 32.21
N TRP A 95 -12.66 -39.76 32.30
CA TRP A 95 -12.29 -38.55 33.02
C TRP A 95 -12.07 -38.80 34.52
N ALA A 96 -12.89 -39.64 35.14
CA ALA A 96 -12.75 -39.98 36.56
C ALA A 96 -11.50 -40.81 36.86
N GLU A 97 -11.12 -41.73 35.96
CA GLU A 97 -9.91 -42.54 36.05
C GLU A 97 -8.64 -41.71 35.83
N HIS A 98 -8.62 -40.86 34.78
CA HIS A 98 -7.43 -40.11 34.38
C HIS A 98 -7.21 -38.83 35.19
N ARG A 99 -8.29 -38.25 35.77
CA ARG A 99 -8.23 -37.01 36.56
C ARG A 99 -8.91 -37.18 37.93
N PRO A 100 -8.17 -37.65 38.95
CA PRO A 100 -8.68 -37.84 40.32
C PRO A 100 -9.11 -36.55 41.05
N GLU A 101 -8.68 -35.39 40.58
CA GLU A 101 -8.99 -34.08 41.14
C GLU A 101 -10.20 -33.38 40.50
N ALA A 102 -10.73 -33.92 39.38
CA ALA A 102 -11.81 -33.28 38.64
C ALA A 102 -13.15 -33.28 39.40
N GLY A 103 -13.91 -32.19 39.32
CA GLY A 103 -15.31 -32.12 39.75
C GLY A 103 -16.26 -32.35 38.57
N PHE A 104 -17.42 -32.96 38.82
CA PHE A 104 -18.40 -33.28 37.79
C PHE A 104 -19.73 -32.59 38.11
N LEU A 105 -20.16 -31.72 37.21
CA LEU A 105 -21.48 -31.09 37.26
C LEU A 105 -22.35 -31.75 36.19
N LEU A 106 -23.27 -32.59 36.62
CA LEU A 106 -24.06 -33.42 35.72
C LEU A 106 -25.47 -32.88 35.64
N PHE A 107 -26.01 -32.85 34.43
CA PHE A 107 -27.39 -32.46 34.17
C PHE A 107 -28.16 -33.63 33.57
N TYR A 108 -29.39 -33.82 34.02
CA TYR A 108 -30.34 -34.68 33.33
C TYR A 108 -31.52 -33.85 32.83
N THR A 109 -32.07 -34.28 31.71
CA THR A 109 -33.32 -33.76 31.16
C THR A 109 -34.44 -34.75 31.50
N ALA A 110 -35.61 -34.23 31.89
CA ALA A 110 -36.79 -35.05 32.08
C ALA A 110 -37.10 -35.81 30.78
N PRO A 111 -37.63 -37.05 30.85
CA PRO A 111 -37.90 -37.85 29.65
C PRO A 111 -38.92 -37.17 28.74
N GLU A 112 -39.85 -36.38 29.32
CA GLU A 112 -40.82 -35.57 28.58
C GLU A 112 -40.13 -34.50 27.72
N ALA A 113 -39.20 -33.75 28.31
CA ALA A 113 -38.48 -32.69 27.64
C ALA A 113 -37.55 -33.24 26.55
N ALA A 114 -36.84 -34.34 26.86
CA ALA A 114 -36.01 -35.05 25.91
C ALA A 114 -36.81 -35.56 24.69
N LEU A 115 -38.01 -36.10 24.93
CA LEU A 115 -38.89 -36.56 23.85
C LEU A 115 -39.43 -35.39 23.01
N VAL A 116 -39.76 -34.25 23.63
CA VAL A 116 -40.15 -33.04 22.89
C VAL A 116 -39.03 -32.59 21.95
N GLU A 117 -37.80 -32.54 22.43
CA GLU A 117 -36.65 -32.15 21.62
C GLU A 117 -36.41 -33.12 20.47
N ALA A 118 -36.50 -34.43 20.71
CA ALA A 118 -36.41 -35.45 19.68
C ALA A 118 -37.49 -35.29 18.59
N LEU A 119 -38.74 -35.01 18.99
CA LEU A 119 -39.84 -34.77 18.06
C LEU A 119 -39.61 -33.51 17.20
N LEU A 120 -39.04 -32.45 17.79
CA LEU A 120 -38.70 -31.22 17.06
C LEU A 120 -37.55 -31.44 16.06
N GLN A 121 -36.59 -32.31 16.40
CA GLN A 121 -35.50 -32.71 15.51
C GLN A 121 -35.92 -33.75 14.44
N GLY A 122 -37.14 -34.30 14.55
CA GLY A 122 -37.66 -35.30 13.62
C GLY A 122 -37.11 -36.70 13.84
N GLU A 123 -36.61 -36.99 15.04
CA GLU A 123 -36.08 -38.30 15.42
C GLU A 123 -37.18 -39.30 15.79
N GLU A 124 -36.88 -40.60 15.69
CA GLU A 124 -37.80 -41.64 16.12
C GLU A 124 -37.89 -41.70 17.66
N PRO A 125 -39.11 -41.60 18.25
CA PRO A 125 -39.30 -41.60 19.70
C PRO A 125 -38.66 -42.79 20.41
N GLN A 126 -38.80 -43.99 19.85
CA GLN A 126 -38.30 -45.22 20.47
C GLN A 126 -36.77 -45.23 20.57
N ARG A 127 -36.08 -44.81 19.51
CA ARG A 127 -34.63 -44.74 19.47
C ARG A 127 -34.10 -43.67 20.42
N SER A 128 -34.66 -42.46 20.35
CA SER A 128 -34.28 -41.37 21.24
C SER A 128 -34.49 -41.76 22.72
N MET A 129 -35.59 -42.43 23.04
CA MET A 129 -35.86 -42.86 24.41
C MET A 129 -34.97 -44.01 24.90
N ALA A 130 -34.53 -44.91 24.01
CA ALA A 130 -33.50 -45.89 24.36
C ALA A 130 -32.16 -45.20 24.67
N ASP A 131 -31.82 -44.16 23.91
CA ASP A 131 -30.61 -43.36 24.13
C ASP A 131 -30.67 -42.55 25.43
N TRP A 132 -31.84 -41.97 25.72
CA TRP A 132 -32.11 -41.31 27.00
C TRP A 132 -32.01 -42.28 28.18
N GLN A 133 -32.57 -43.49 28.07
CA GLN A 133 -32.46 -44.51 29.14
C GLN A 133 -31.00 -44.89 29.40
N ALA A 134 -30.21 -45.12 28.36
CA ALA A 134 -28.80 -45.45 28.48
C ALA A 134 -28.01 -44.31 29.14
N ALA A 135 -28.29 -43.06 28.75
CA ALA A 135 -27.70 -41.87 29.34
C ALA A 135 -28.07 -41.70 30.83
N ALA A 136 -29.37 -41.79 31.17
CA ALA A 136 -29.88 -41.68 32.53
C ALA A 136 -29.25 -42.73 33.45
N GLN A 137 -29.23 -44.00 33.02
CA GLN A 137 -28.60 -45.09 33.77
C GLN A 137 -27.09 -44.87 33.94
N HIS A 138 -26.41 -44.32 32.94
CA HIS A 138 -24.98 -44.01 33.04
C HIS A 138 -24.72 -42.90 34.06
N LEU A 139 -25.45 -41.78 33.99
CA LEU A 139 -25.37 -40.68 34.95
C LEU A 139 -25.60 -41.14 36.37
N MET A 140 -26.64 -41.95 36.61
CA MET A 140 -26.96 -42.47 37.93
C MET A 140 -25.87 -43.40 38.46
N ARG A 141 -25.36 -44.33 37.64
CA ARG A 141 -24.26 -45.23 38.03
C ARG A 141 -23.01 -44.43 38.40
N PHE A 142 -22.66 -43.45 37.58
CA PHE A 142 -21.50 -42.59 37.81
C PHE A 142 -21.65 -41.76 39.08
N GLN A 143 -22.81 -41.09 39.27
CA GLN A 143 -23.11 -40.33 40.48
C GLN A 143 -22.98 -41.21 41.73
N ARG A 144 -23.55 -42.43 41.69
CA ARG A 144 -23.55 -43.34 42.85
C ARG A 144 -22.13 -43.76 43.23
N ARG A 145 -21.23 -43.89 42.24
CA ARG A 145 -19.82 -44.23 42.43
C ARG A 145 -18.97 -43.03 42.90
N HIS A 146 -19.27 -41.82 42.43
CA HIS A 146 -18.45 -40.62 42.64
C HIS A 146 -19.14 -39.49 43.43
N ARG A 147 -20.04 -39.82 44.37
CA ARG A 147 -20.90 -38.88 45.14
C ARG A 147 -20.22 -37.64 45.75
N ARG A 148 -18.93 -37.71 46.11
CA ARG A 148 -18.19 -36.58 46.72
C ARG A 148 -17.67 -35.57 45.70
N ARG A 149 -17.57 -35.99 44.43
CA ARG A 149 -16.99 -35.21 43.33
C ARG A 149 -17.99 -34.94 42.21
N SER A 150 -19.17 -35.53 42.24
CA SER A 150 -20.24 -35.32 41.26
C SER A 150 -21.50 -34.76 41.91
N VAL A 151 -22.13 -33.78 41.26
CA VAL A 151 -23.48 -33.31 41.60
C VAL A 151 -24.36 -33.48 40.37
N LEU A 152 -25.50 -34.14 40.53
CA LEU A 152 -26.49 -34.37 39.47
C LEU A 152 -27.67 -33.43 39.69
N LEU A 153 -28.05 -32.67 38.67
CA LEU A 153 -29.08 -31.63 38.72
C LEU A 153 -30.10 -31.82 37.60
N ASP A 154 -31.35 -31.43 37.86
CA ASP A 154 -32.36 -31.29 36.81
C ASP A 154 -32.04 -30.05 35.97
N ALA A 155 -31.93 -30.23 34.64
CA ALA A 155 -31.65 -29.16 33.70
C ALA A 155 -32.76 -28.10 33.67
N GLU A 156 -34.04 -28.49 33.77
CA GLU A 156 -35.16 -27.54 33.75
C GLU A 156 -35.21 -26.74 35.06
N ALA A 157 -35.05 -27.42 36.20
CA ALA A 157 -35.01 -26.75 37.50
C ALA A 157 -33.80 -25.81 37.63
N ALA A 158 -32.63 -26.22 37.13
CA ALA A 158 -31.43 -25.37 37.12
C ALA A 158 -31.59 -24.11 36.25
N ARG A 159 -32.38 -24.20 35.17
CA ARG A 159 -32.71 -23.05 34.32
C ARG A 159 -33.69 -22.09 35.01
N LEU A 160 -34.63 -22.61 35.81
CA LEU A 160 -35.61 -21.80 36.54
C LEU A 160 -35.01 -21.12 37.77
N ASP A 161 -34.09 -21.79 38.48
CA ASP A 161 -33.38 -21.24 39.63
C ASP A 161 -31.84 -21.40 39.50
N PRO A 162 -31.18 -20.46 38.77
CA PRO A 162 -29.72 -20.46 38.65
C PRO A 162 -28.99 -20.26 39.98
N GLN A 163 -29.63 -19.63 40.97
CA GLN A 163 -29.02 -19.36 42.27
C GLN A 163 -28.93 -20.65 43.10
N ALA A 164 -30.01 -21.45 43.14
CA ALA A 164 -29.99 -22.77 43.75
C ALA A 164 -28.94 -23.69 43.09
N MET A 165 -28.83 -23.65 41.76
CA MET A 165 -27.78 -24.39 41.04
C MET A 165 -26.38 -23.99 41.49
N ALA A 166 -26.10 -22.68 41.62
CA ALA A 166 -24.79 -22.20 42.05
C ALA A 166 -24.44 -22.66 43.47
N VAL A 167 -25.42 -22.69 44.39
CA VAL A 167 -25.25 -23.23 45.74
C VAL A 167 -24.96 -24.74 45.68
N ALA A 168 -25.65 -25.50 44.83
CA ALA A 168 -25.39 -26.92 44.66
C ALA A 168 -23.98 -27.20 44.12
N ALA A 169 -23.51 -26.40 43.17
CA ALA A 169 -22.18 -26.51 42.56
C ALA A 169 -21.04 -26.25 43.58
N GLN A 170 -21.28 -25.44 44.63
CA GLN A 170 -20.28 -25.22 45.69
C GLN A 170 -19.89 -26.51 46.43
N ARG A 171 -20.75 -27.55 46.44
CA ARG A 171 -20.46 -28.84 47.08
C ARG A 171 -19.27 -29.58 46.44
N ILE A 172 -19.06 -29.40 45.13
CA ILE A 172 -17.88 -29.91 44.42
C ILE A 172 -16.73 -28.89 44.39
N GLY A 173 -16.92 -27.74 45.07
CA GLY A 173 -15.96 -26.65 45.11
C GLY A 173 -15.92 -25.80 43.85
N LEU A 174 -16.98 -25.83 43.04
CA LEU A 174 -17.18 -24.96 41.88
C LEU A 174 -17.95 -23.70 42.31
N ILE A 175 -17.41 -22.52 42.01
CA ILE A 175 -18.07 -21.25 42.27
C ILE A 175 -18.58 -20.72 40.92
N LEU A 176 -19.90 -20.65 40.78
CA LEU A 176 -20.57 -20.11 39.60
C LEU A 176 -21.06 -18.68 39.92
N PRO A 177 -20.59 -17.64 39.20
CA PRO A 177 -21.11 -16.29 39.36
C PRO A 177 -22.49 -16.17 38.70
N VAL A 178 -23.53 -15.89 39.49
CA VAL A 178 -24.90 -15.77 38.97
C VAL A 178 -25.24 -14.30 38.76
N GLU A 179 -25.49 -13.92 37.51
CA GLU A 179 -26.04 -12.60 37.16
C GLU A 179 -27.59 -12.63 37.25
N PRO A 180 -28.24 -11.53 37.65
CA PRO A 180 -29.69 -11.44 37.65
C PRO A 180 -30.23 -11.50 36.21
N HIS A 181 -30.99 -12.56 35.90
CA HIS A 181 -31.53 -12.81 34.57
C HIS A 181 -33.07 -12.83 34.63
N GLU A 182 -33.73 -12.28 33.60
CA GLU A 182 -35.19 -12.37 33.46
C GLU A 182 -35.62 -13.84 33.37
N ALA A 183 -36.65 -14.24 34.11
CA ALA A 183 -37.11 -15.63 34.08
C ALA A 183 -37.29 -16.11 32.62
N PRO A 184 -36.80 -17.32 32.27
CA PRO A 184 -36.90 -17.83 30.90
C PRO A 184 -38.35 -17.80 30.42
N ALA A 185 -38.55 -17.46 29.14
CA ALA A 185 -39.88 -17.48 28.54
C ALA A 185 -40.56 -18.83 28.79
N ARG A 186 -41.81 -18.81 29.26
CA ARG A 186 -42.62 -20.01 29.52
C ARG A 186 -42.54 -20.98 28.34
N ASP A 187 -42.53 -22.28 28.63
CA ASP A 187 -42.46 -23.38 27.65
C ASP A 187 -43.25 -23.09 26.38
N GLN A 188 -42.53 -23.01 25.26
CA GLN A 188 -43.14 -22.76 23.94
C GLN A 188 -43.82 -24.01 23.37
N HIS A 189 -43.61 -25.17 24.00
CA HIS A 189 -43.96 -26.51 23.48
C HIS A 189 -44.95 -27.25 24.40
N VAL A 190 -46.01 -26.55 24.83
CA VAL A 190 -47.02 -27.10 25.75
C VAL A 190 -47.72 -28.33 25.16
N LEU A 191 -48.06 -28.30 23.87
CA LEU A 191 -48.78 -29.39 23.21
C LEU A 191 -47.89 -30.63 23.05
N GLU A 192 -46.67 -30.42 22.59
CA GLU A 192 -45.66 -31.46 22.40
C GLU A 192 -45.33 -32.13 23.74
N ARG A 193 -45.23 -31.35 24.83
CA ARG A 193 -45.00 -31.87 26.20
C ARG A 193 -46.17 -32.73 26.68
N LEU A 194 -47.41 -32.36 26.38
CA LEU A 194 -48.59 -33.17 26.72
C LEU A 194 -48.66 -34.48 25.91
N LEU A 195 -48.29 -34.45 24.63
CA LEU A 195 -48.19 -35.64 23.80
C LEU A 195 -47.09 -36.57 24.32
N ALA A 196 -45.92 -36.02 24.65
CA ALA A 196 -44.80 -36.74 25.23
C ALA A 196 -45.20 -37.42 26.55
N ARG A 197 -45.85 -36.69 27.47
CA ARG A 197 -46.42 -37.25 28.72
C ARG A 197 -47.34 -38.43 28.47
N ARG A 198 -48.28 -38.26 27.55
CA ARG A 198 -49.26 -39.31 27.23
C ARG A 198 -48.59 -40.54 26.62
N TRP A 199 -47.58 -40.36 25.79
CA TRP A 199 -46.83 -41.46 25.19
C TRP A 199 -45.94 -42.16 26.23
N LEU A 200 -45.25 -41.43 27.10
CA LEU A 200 -44.44 -42.01 28.17
C LEU A 200 -45.28 -42.81 29.16
N ALA A 201 -46.50 -42.34 29.46
CA ALA A 201 -47.44 -43.06 30.31
C ALA A 201 -47.85 -44.43 29.77
N THR A 202 -47.79 -44.67 28.45
CA THR A 202 -48.10 -46.00 27.89
C THR A 202 -46.94 -46.99 27.99
N GLN A 203 -45.72 -46.50 28.24
CA GLN A 203 -44.50 -47.31 28.22
C GLN A 203 -44.05 -47.81 29.61
N GLY A 204 -44.61 -47.30 30.71
CA GLY A 204 -44.47 -47.80 32.08
C GLY A 204 -43.08 -47.67 32.74
N ASP A 205 -42.01 -48.06 32.05
CA ASP A 205 -40.65 -48.20 32.59
C ASP A 205 -39.97 -46.85 32.86
N PHE A 206 -40.38 -45.79 32.16
CA PHE A 206 -39.76 -44.47 32.26
C PHE A 206 -40.09 -43.74 33.56
N ALA A 207 -41.29 -43.94 34.12
CA ALA A 207 -41.69 -43.29 35.36
C ALA A 207 -40.84 -43.77 36.55
N LEU A 208 -40.52 -45.07 36.58
CA LEU A 208 -39.64 -45.64 37.60
C LEU A 208 -38.22 -45.09 37.45
N LEU A 209 -37.68 -45.10 36.23
CA LEU A 209 -36.32 -44.61 35.99
C LEU A 209 -36.20 -43.11 36.30
N GLN A 210 -37.21 -42.32 35.96
CA GLN A 210 -37.28 -40.90 36.33
C GLN A 210 -37.27 -40.70 37.85
N ALA A 211 -38.09 -41.44 38.60
CA ALA A 211 -38.12 -41.36 40.06
C ALA A 211 -36.77 -41.74 40.69
N GLU A 212 -36.10 -42.76 40.15
CA GLU A 212 -34.75 -43.12 40.61
C GLU A 212 -33.70 -42.03 40.32
N LEU A 213 -33.85 -41.34 39.19
CA LEU A 213 -32.99 -40.26 38.77
C LEU A 213 -33.18 -39.04 39.69
N GLU A 214 -34.43 -38.64 39.92
CA GLU A 214 -34.81 -37.58 40.86
C GLU A 214 -34.28 -37.87 42.29
N ALA A 215 -34.33 -39.13 42.73
CA ALA A 215 -33.78 -39.54 44.03
C ALA A 215 -32.24 -39.46 44.10
N CYS A 216 -31.54 -39.58 42.96
CA CYS A 216 -30.08 -39.41 42.88
C CYS A 216 -29.67 -37.95 42.70
N ALA A 217 -30.56 -37.11 42.18
CA ALA A 217 -30.34 -35.70 41.90
C ALA A 217 -30.38 -34.85 43.18
N HIS A 218 -29.76 -33.68 43.11
CA HIS A 218 -29.88 -32.66 44.15
C HIS A 218 -31.11 -31.79 43.89
N PRO A 219 -32.01 -31.62 44.88
CA PRO A 219 -33.20 -30.81 44.69
C PRO A 219 -32.82 -29.32 44.58
N LEU A 220 -33.27 -28.67 43.50
CA LEU A 220 -33.05 -27.24 43.24
C LEU A 220 -34.28 -26.36 43.51
N GLY A 221 -35.35 -26.93 44.08
CA GLY A 221 -36.64 -26.28 44.31
C GLY A 221 -37.78 -27.18 43.83
N GLU A 222 -39.02 -26.83 44.19
CA GLU A 222 -40.19 -27.46 43.58
C GLU A 222 -40.41 -26.86 42.18
N PRO A 223 -40.50 -27.67 41.12
CA PRO A 223 -40.88 -27.14 39.81
C PRO A 223 -42.28 -26.51 39.92
N PRO A 224 -42.54 -25.40 39.23
CA PRO A 224 -43.86 -24.80 39.22
C PRO A 224 -44.87 -25.86 38.77
N PRO A 225 -46.04 -25.97 39.43
CA PRO A 225 -47.04 -26.96 39.06
C PRO A 225 -47.38 -26.77 37.59
N THR A 226 -47.22 -27.84 36.79
CA THR A 226 -47.59 -27.79 35.39
C THR A 226 -49.08 -27.47 35.32
N PRO A 227 -49.49 -26.40 34.62
CA PRO A 227 -50.90 -26.06 34.54
C PRO A 227 -51.63 -27.21 33.85
N GLU A 228 -52.59 -27.81 34.54
CA GLU A 228 -53.57 -28.69 33.92
C GLU A 228 -54.47 -27.83 33.02
N LEU A 229 -54.02 -27.61 31.80
CA LEU A 229 -54.76 -26.83 30.82
C LEU A 229 -55.97 -27.65 30.36
N GLY A 230 -57.17 -27.08 30.53
CA GLY A 230 -58.39 -27.66 29.97
C GLY A 230 -58.31 -27.77 28.45
N ALA A 231 -59.05 -28.72 27.87
CA ALA A 231 -59.03 -29.00 26.43
C ALA A 231 -59.33 -27.76 25.56
N GLU A 232 -60.20 -26.85 26.01
CA GLU A 232 -60.50 -25.61 25.29
C GLU A 232 -59.31 -24.64 25.21
N GLU A 233 -58.52 -24.53 26.27
CA GLU A 233 -57.35 -23.67 26.31
C GLU A 233 -56.23 -24.24 25.43
N LEU A 234 -56.08 -25.57 25.40
CA LEU A 234 -55.15 -26.24 24.48
C LEU A 234 -55.52 -26.01 23.01
N LEU A 235 -56.81 -26.12 22.67
CA LEU A 235 -57.28 -25.82 21.31
C LEU A 235 -57.03 -24.35 20.92
N ARG A 236 -57.18 -23.42 21.87
CA ARG A 236 -56.88 -22.00 21.65
C ARG A 236 -55.39 -21.79 21.40
N GLN A 237 -54.53 -22.38 22.23
CA GLN A 237 -53.07 -22.29 22.06
C GLN A 237 -52.61 -22.91 20.75
N TYR A 238 -53.11 -24.08 20.37
CA TYR A 238 -52.80 -24.71 19.10
C TYR A 238 -53.20 -23.85 17.90
N ARG A 239 -54.41 -23.25 17.92
CA ARG A 239 -54.84 -22.32 16.86
C ARG A 239 -53.91 -21.11 16.76
N HIS A 240 -53.50 -20.54 17.89
CA HIS A 240 -52.53 -19.43 17.90
C HIS A 240 -51.16 -19.85 17.37
N GLN A 241 -50.65 -21.03 17.76
CA GLN A 241 -49.39 -21.58 17.25
C GLN A 241 -49.44 -21.77 15.73
N GLN A 242 -50.51 -22.37 15.21
CA GLN A 242 -50.71 -22.58 13.77
C GLN A 242 -50.80 -21.26 12.99
N LEU A 243 -51.48 -20.24 13.54
CA LEU A 243 -51.53 -18.92 12.93
C LEU A 243 -50.15 -18.25 12.89
N ARG A 244 -49.39 -18.31 13.98
CA ARG A 244 -48.02 -17.77 14.05
C ARG A 244 -47.09 -18.46 13.06
N GLN A 245 -47.12 -19.80 12.99
CA GLN A 245 -46.31 -20.56 12.04
C GLN A 245 -46.63 -20.17 10.58
N ARG A 246 -47.92 -20.02 10.25
CA ARG A 246 -48.33 -19.55 8.90
C ARG A 246 -47.83 -18.14 8.61
N GLN A 247 -47.88 -17.22 9.58
CA GLN A 247 -47.35 -15.87 9.44
C GLN A 247 -45.84 -15.89 9.20
N GLN A 248 -45.10 -16.66 10.00
CA GLN A 248 -43.64 -16.80 9.85
C GLN A 248 -43.26 -17.39 8.50
N LEU A 249 -43.98 -18.42 8.03
CA LEU A 249 -43.75 -18.98 6.69
C LEU A 249 -44.04 -17.97 5.59
N ALA A 250 -45.12 -17.19 5.69
CA ALA A 250 -45.43 -16.14 4.74
C ALA A 250 -44.37 -15.02 4.73
N GLU A 251 -43.88 -14.61 5.89
CA GLU A 251 -42.78 -13.63 6.02
C GLU A 251 -41.49 -14.17 5.42
N ALA A 252 -41.11 -15.41 5.73
CA ALA A 252 -39.93 -16.07 5.17
C ALA A 252 -40.01 -16.23 3.65
N GLU A 253 -41.20 -16.54 3.10
CA GLU A 253 -41.42 -16.59 1.65
C GLU A 253 -41.22 -15.21 1.00
N VAL A 254 -41.70 -14.14 1.63
CA VAL A 254 -41.51 -12.76 1.14
C VAL A 254 -40.03 -12.37 1.19
N GLU A 255 -39.32 -12.69 2.28
CA GLU A 255 -37.89 -12.45 2.41
C GLU A 255 -37.08 -13.24 1.38
N SER A 256 -37.41 -14.51 1.16
CA SER A 256 -36.78 -15.34 0.13
C SER A 256 -36.97 -14.77 -1.28
N LYS A 257 -38.17 -14.31 -1.61
CA LYS A 257 -38.45 -13.63 -2.89
C LYS A 257 -37.62 -12.34 -3.04
N ARG A 258 -37.57 -11.49 -2.01
CA ARG A 258 -36.74 -10.27 -2.01
C ARG A 258 -35.26 -10.59 -2.18
N ALA A 259 -34.77 -11.65 -1.53
CA ALA A 259 -33.39 -12.10 -1.65
C ALA A 259 -33.09 -12.59 -3.07
N GLN A 260 -34.02 -13.35 -3.69
CA GLN A 260 -33.89 -13.78 -5.08
C GLN A 260 -33.87 -12.61 -6.06
N GLU A 261 -34.75 -11.62 -5.90
CA GLU A 261 -34.76 -10.40 -6.73
C GLU A 261 -33.44 -9.63 -6.59
N ARG A 262 -32.92 -9.50 -5.36
CA ARG A 262 -31.62 -8.86 -5.10
C ARG A 262 -30.48 -9.62 -5.77
N LEU A 263 -30.50 -10.95 -5.74
CA LEU A 263 -29.50 -11.79 -6.39
C LEU A 263 -29.53 -11.61 -7.90
N GLN A 264 -30.71 -11.62 -8.52
CA GLN A 264 -30.87 -11.36 -9.96
C GLN A 264 -30.39 -9.95 -10.35
N ALA A 265 -30.64 -8.93 -9.52
CA ALA A 265 -30.15 -7.58 -9.76
C ALA A 265 -28.61 -7.50 -9.68
N LEU A 266 -28.01 -8.18 -8.71
CA LEU A 266 -26.55 -8.26 -8.56
C LEU A 266 -25.91 -9.01 -9.73
N GLU A 267 -26.51 -10.10 -10.20
CA GLU A 267 -26.02 -10.83 -11.38
C GLU A 267 -26.03 -9.98 -12.65
N LYS A 268 -27.09 -9.18 -12.86
CA LYS A 268 -27.15 -8.24 -13.99
C LYS A 268 -26.03 -7.19 -13.89
N ARG A 269 -25.86 -6.59 -12.71
CA ARG A 269 -24.80 -5.60 -12.48
C ARG A 269 -23.40 -6.18 -12.68
N LEU A 270 -23.17 -7.43 -12.25
CA LEU A 270 -21.89 -8.12 -12.48
C LEU A 270 -21.62 -8.28 -13.98
N LYS A 271 -22.63 -8.67 -14.76
CA LYS A 271 -22.51 -8.77 -16.23
C LYS A 271 -22.24 -7.41 -16.89
N GLU A 272 -22.84 -6.33 -16.39
CA GLU A 272 -22.58 -4.97 -16.88
C GLU A 272 -21.13 -4.54 -16.59
N VAL A 273 -20.69 -4.69 -15.35
CA VAL A 273 -19.31 -4.39 -14.94
C VAL A 273 -18.30 -5.26 -15.70
N ALA A 274 -18.62 -6.53 -15.98
CA ALA A 274 -17.76 -7.39 -16.78
C ALA A 274 -17.57 -6.86 -18.21
N LYS A 275 -18.65 -6.38 -18.85
CA LYS A 275 -18.58 -5.75 -20.18
C LYS A 275 -17.79 -4.44 -20.16
N GLU A 276 -17.97 -3.63 -19.11
CA GLU A 276 -17.18 -2.41 -18.92
C GLU A 276 -15.69 -2.73 -18.78
N ASN A 277 -15.35 -3.76 -18.00
CA ASN A 277 -13.96 -4.21 -17.85
C ASN A 277 -13.37 -4.73 -19.18
N GLU A 278 -14.12 -5.52 -19.96
CA GLU A 278 -13.69 -5.96 -21.29
C GLU A 278 -13.41 -4.78 -22.23
N LEU A 279 -14.28 -3.75 -22.21
CA LEU A 279 -14.08 -2.54 -22.99
C LEU A 279 -12.84 -1.77 -22.53
N LEU A 280 -12.66 -1.57 -21.22
CA LEU A 280 -11.48 -0.90 -20.66
C LEU A 280 -10.19 -1.64 -21.00
N LEU A 281 -10.19 -2.97 -20.97
CA LEU A 281 -9.04 -3.78 -21.38
C LEU A 281 -8.71 -3.57 -22.86
N SER A 282 -9.72 -3.51 -23.74
CA SER A 282 -9.50 -3.22 -25.16
C SER A 282 -8.93 -1.82 -25.40
N GLN A 283 -9.43 -0.81 -24.68
CA GLN A 283 -8.91 0.56 -24.75
C GLN A 283 -7.48 0.65 -24.24
N LEU A 284 -7.16 -0.06 -23.15
CA LEU A 284 -5.81 -0.12 -22.61
C LEU A 284 -4.85 -0.78 -23.60
N HIS A 285 -5.27 -1.83 -24.29
CA HIS A 285 -4.46 -2.47 -25.33
C HIS A 285 -4.18 -1.53 -26.50
N GLN A 286 -5.20 -0.80 -26.98
CA GLN A 286 -5.00 0.20 -28.03
C GLN A 286 -4.00 1.30 -27.61
N VAL A 287 -4.13 1.82 -26.39
CA VAL A 287 -3.20 2.82 -25.86
C VAL A 287 -1.78 2.26 -25.73
N GLN A 288 -1.64 0.99 -25.35
CA GLN A 288 -0.33 0.31 -25.32
C GLN A 288 0.29 0.24 -26.71
N GLU A 289 -0.46 -0.21 -27.73
CA GLU A 289 0.02 -0.26 -29.12
C GLU A 289 0.44 1.13 -29.65
N GLU A 290 -0.36 2.16 -29.36
CA GLU A 290 -0.03 3.54 -29.74
C GLU A 290 1.27 4.02 -29.06
N LEU A 291 1.43 3.76 -27.76
CA LEU A 291 2.65 4.12 -27.01
C LEU A 291 3.88 3.36 -27.52
N GLU A 292 3.74 2.08 -27.84
CA GLU A 292 4.81 1.27 -28.42
C GLU A 292 5.23 1.80 -29.80
N SER A 293 4.26 2.19 -30.64
CA SER A 293 4.53 2.78 -31.94
C SER A 293 5.31 4.09 -31.82
N GLN A 294 4.89 4.99 -30.91
CA GLN A 294 5.57 6.25 -30.64
C GLN A 294 6.97 6.03 -30.06
N PHE A 295 7.13 5.02 -29.20
CA PHE A 295 8.43 4.68 -28.64
C PHE A 295 9.40 4.18 -29.73
N LEU A 296 8.94 3.30 -30.62
CA LEU A 296 9.71 2.79 -31.74
C LEU A 296 10.08 3.92 -32.71
N GLU A 297 9.16 4.83 -33.01
CA GLU A 297 9.43 6.00 -33.85
C GLU A 297 10.47 6.93 -33.18
N GLY A 298 10.29 7.25 -31.90
CA GLY A 298 11.24 8.05 -31.14
C GLY A 298 12.62 7.38 -30.97
N LYS A 299 12.70 6.04 -31.04
CA LYS A 299 13.97 5.30 -31.10
C LYS A 299 14.61 5.45 -32.48
N ARG A 300 13.86 5.25 -33.57
CA ARG A 300 14.36 5.45 -34.95
C ARG A 300 14.89 6.86 -35.15
N GLN A 301 14.16 7.87 -34.70
CA GLN A 301 14.59 9.27 -34.78
C GLN A 301 15.89 9.50 -33.98
N ARG A 302 16.02 8.92 -32.79
CA ARG A 302 17.28 8.99 -32.02
C ARG A 302 18.45 8.33 -32.74
N ASP A 303 18.22 7.17 -33.37
CA ASP A 303 19.24 6.46 -34.12
C ASP A 303 19.67 7.25 -35.36
N THR A 304 18.73 7.86 -36.10
CA THR A 304 19.04 8.75 -37.24
C THR A 304 19.79 9.99 -36.79
N PHE A 305 19.36 10.67 -35.73
CA PHE A 305 20.07 11.82 -35.17
C PHE A 305 21.48 11.45 -34.67
N SER A 306 21.64 10.27 -34.08
CA SER A 306 22.95 9.75 -33.67
C SER A 306 23.86 9.50 -34.88
N ALA A 307 23.33 8.91 -35.94
CA ALA A 307 24.07 8.68 -37.19
C ALA A 307 24.48 10.00 -37.85
N GLU A 308 23.55 10.95 -38.00
CA GLU A 308 23.82 12.29 -38.53
C GLU A 308 24.86 13.03 -37.69
N LYS A 309 24.73 13.00 -36.36
CA LYS A 309 25.72 13.59 -35.45
C LYS A 309 27.10 12.99 -35.65
N SER A 310 27.20 11.66 -35.76
CA SER A 310 28.48 10.99 -36.01
C SER A 310 29.07 11.34 -37.38
N GLY A 311 28.22 11.55 -38.40
CA GLY A 311 28.62 12.02 -39.72
C GLY A 311 29.16 13.45 -39.68
N LEU A 312 28.45 14.36 -39.02
CA LEU A 312 28.87 15.75 -38.81
C LEU A 312 30.14 15.85 -37.97
N GLU A 313 30.32 15.01 -36.96
CA GLU A 313 31.56 14.94 -36.18
C GLU A 313 32.75 14.53 -37.06
N ARG A 314 32.58 13.52 -37.94
CA ARG A 314 33.61 13.13 -38.91
C ARG A 314 33.93 14.25 -39.89
N GLU A 315 32.92 14.90 -40.47
CA GLU A 315 33.11 16.01 -41.39
C GLU A 315 33.82 17.20 -40.70
N LYS A 316 33.42 17.52 -39.47
CA LYS A 316 34.08 18.54 -38.66
C LYS A 316 35.56 18.21 -38.46
N THR A 317 35.90 16.97 -38.08
CA THR A 317 37.30 16.57 -37.90
C THR A 317 38.10 16.62 -39.20
N ALA A 318 37.48 16.28 -40.34
CA ALA A 318 38.11 16.38 -41.66
C ALA A 318 38.38 17.84 -42.05
N LEU A 319 37.42 18.74 -41.81
CA LEU A 319 37.57 20.17 -42.06
C LEU A 319 38.61 20.82 -41.12
N GLU A 320 38.68 20.39 -39.86
CA GLU A 320 39.72 20.82 -38.92
C GLU A 320 41.10 20.40 -39.39
N ALA A 321 41.25 19.15 -39.85
CA ALA A 321 42.51 18.66 -40.43
C ALA A 321 42.90 19.42 -41.70
N GLU A 322 41.94 19.72 -42.60
CA GLU A 322 42.21 20.50 -43.81
C GLU A 322 42.58 21.95 -43.50
N ARG A 323 41.89 22.59 -42.54
CA ARG A 323 42.25 23.92 -42.04
C ARG A 323 43.67 23.94 -41.49
N ASP A 324 44.08 22.91 -40.76
CA ASP A 324 45.41 22.84 -40.17
C ASP A 324 46.49 22.61 -41.24
N LYS A 325 46.22 21.83 -42.30
CA LYS A 325 47.08 21.77 -43.49
C LYS A 325 47.22 23.11 -44.19
N GLN A 326 46.11 23.83 -44.41
CA GLN A 326 46.13 25.16 -45.03
C GLN A 326 46.94 26.16 -44.20
N ARG A 327 46.83 26.10 -42.87
CA ARG A 327 47.67 26.90 -41.95
C ARG A 327 49.15 26.57 -42.09
N HIS A 328 49.50 25.29 -42.21
CA HIS A 328 50.89 24.86 -42.42
C HIS A 328 51.44 25.37 -43.76
N LEU A 329 50.67 25.19 -44.84
CA LEU A 329 51.00 25.72 -46.18
C LEU A 329 51.13 27.24 -46.20
N ALA A 330 50.23 27.96 -45.52
CA ALA A 330 50.32 29.41 -45.40
C ALA A 330 51.57 29.84 -44.62
N ALA A 331 51.93 29.13 -43.53
CA ALA A 331 53.14 29.39 -42.78
C ALA A 331 54.41 29.15 -43.62
N GLU A 332 54.44 28.09 -44.43
CA GLU A 332 55.54 27.84 -45.38
C GLU A 332 55.65 28.93 -46.45
N ARG A 333 54.52 29.35 -47.03
CA ARG A 333 54.50 30.46 -48.00
C ARG A 333 54.98 31.76 -47.37
N GLN A 334 54.58 32.05 -46.13
CA GLN A 334 55.02 33.24 -45.41
C GLN A 334 56.54 33.21 -45.17
N ARG A 335 57.10 32.06 -44.79
CA ARG A 335 58.56 31.89 -44.65
C ARG A 335 59.30 32.12 -45.97
N LYS A 336 58.76 31.61 -47.09
CA LYS A 336 59.33 31.84 -48.42
C LYS A 336 59.26 33.31 -48.84
N LEU A 337 58.15 33.99 -48.55
CA LEU A 337 58.02 35.42 -48.82
C LEU A 337 59.04 36.23 -48.02
N GLN A 338 59.19 35.96 -46.72
CA GLN A 338 60.21 36.60 -45.89
C GLN A 338 61.62 36.39 -46.46
N ALA A 339 61.98 35.15 -46.82
CA ALA A 339 63.29 34.86 -47.41
C ALA A 339 63.53 35.61 -48.75
N LEU A 340 62.49 35.78 -49.58
CA LEU A 340 62.57 36.55 -50.82
C LEU A 340 62.65 38.06 -50.56
N GLU A 341 61.94 38.56 -49.55
CA GLU A 341 62.02 39.96 -49.12
C GLU A 341 63.43 40.29 -48.61
N ASP A 342 64.01 39.40 -47.80
CA ASP A 342 65.39 39.51 -47.32
C ASP A 342 66.38 39.53 -48.49
N GLN A 343 66.26 38.59 -49.45
CA GLN A 343 67.10 38.60 -50.67
C GLN A 343 66.94 39.87 -51.50
N HIS A 344 65.72 40.37 -51.64
CA HIS A 344 65.46 41.61 -52.38
C HIS A 344 66.05 42.83 -51.64
N GLN A 345 66.10 42.79 -50.32
CA GLN A 345 66.75 43.83 -49.51
C GLN A 345 68.27 43.75 -49.64
N ASP A 346 68.86 42.55 -49.55
CA ASP A 346 70.29 42.34 -49.77
C ASP A 346 70.73 42.82 -51.15
N THR A 347 70.00 42.44 -52.21
CA THR A 347 70.30 42.89 -53.58
C THR A 347 70.10 44.39 -53.79
N LYS A 348 69.18 45.03 -53.06
CA LYS A 348 69.06 46.49 -53.06
C LYS A 348 70.28 47.15 -52.42
N GLU A 349 70.73 46.64 -51.28
CA GLU A 349 71.91 47.14 -50.59
C GLU A 349 73.17 46.97 -51.45
N GLU A 350 73.31 45.82 -52.13
CA GLU A 350 74.36 45.61 -53.13
C GLU A 350 74.30 46.63 -54.28
N ASN A 351 73.10 46.88 -54.84
CA ASN A 351 72.91 47.86 -55.91
C ASN A 351 73.22 49.30 -55.45
N GLU A 352 72.84 49.69 -54.22
CA GLU A 352 73.19 50.98 -53.63
C GLU A 352 74.70 51.13 -53.46
N LEU A 353 75.38 50.06 -53.03
CA LEU A 353 76.83 50.04 -52.89
C LEU A 353 77.55 50.12 -54.26
N LEU A 354 77.03 49.43 -55.28
CA LEU A 354 77.51 49.55 -56.66
C LEU A 354 77.29 50.95 -57.23
N LEU A 355 76.17 51.60 -56.92
CA LEU A 355 75.90 52.99 -57.29
C LEU A 355 76.92 53.94 -56.66
N LEU A 356 77.26 53.74 -55.39
CA LEU A 356 78.32 54.51 -54.71
C LEU A 356 79.69 54.30 -55.36
N GLN A 357 80.04 53.06 -55.68
CA GLN A 357 81.28 52.74 -56.40
C GLN A 357 81.32 53.38 -57.79
N LEU A 358 80.20 53.36 -58.52
CA LEU A 358 80.09 54.02 -59.82
C LEU A 358 80.29 55.53 -59.68
N HIS A 359 79.72 56.15 -58.64
CA HIS A 359 79.88 57.58 -58.39
C HIS A 359 81.34 57.93 -58.06
N GLN A 360 82.03 57.09 -57.27
CA GLN A 360 83.45 57.26 -57.00
C GLN A 360 84.29 57.16 -58.29
N VAL A 361 83.99 56.20 -59.18
CA VAL A 361 84.67 56.08 -60.48
C VAL A 361 84.35 57.29 -61.38
N GLN A 362 83.12 57.81 -61.34
CA GLN A 362 82.75 59.03 -62.05
C GLN A 362 83.54 60.24 -61.55
N GLU A 363 83.64 60.44 -60.23
CA GLU A 363 84.45 61.49 -59.63
C GLU A 363 85.93 61.36 -60.00
N GLU A 364 86.50 60.14 -60.00
CA GLU A 364 87.87 59.93 -60.46
C GLU A 364 88.04 60.28 -61.94
N LEU A 365 87.11 59.87 -62.79
CA LEU A 365 87.10 60.23 -64.22
C LEU A 365 86.93 61.74 -64.42
N GLU A 366 86.10 62.41 -63.62
CA GLU A 366 85.95 63.87 -63.62
C GLU A 366 87.22 64.56 -63.15
N GLN A 367 87.92 64.04 -62.14
CA GLN A 367 89.23 64.53 -61.72
C GLN A 367 90.28 64.36 -62.82
N TYR A 368 90.29 63.21 -63.52
CA TYR A 368 91.15 63.00 -64.68
C TYR A 368 90.78 63.95 -65.83
N PHE A 369 89.49 64.19 -66.06
CA PHE A 369 88.99 65.11 -67.08
C PHE A 369 89.36 66.56 -66.76
N LEU A 370 89.21 67.00 -65.51
CA LEU A 370 89.64 68.32 -65.03
C LEU A 370 91.16 68.48 -65.16
N LYS A 371 91.96 67.46 -64.81
CA LYS A 371 93.41 67.47 -65.08
C LYS A 371 93.72 67.60 -66.58
N TYR A 372 92.96 66.90 -67.42
CA TYR A 372 93.06 67.03 -68.88
C TYR A 372 92.65 68.42 -69.36
N GLN A 373 91.60 69.01 -68.78
CA GLN A 373 91.14 70.37 -69.08
C GLN A 373 92.10 71.44 -68.57
N GLU A 374 92.80 71.27 -67.44
CA GLU A 374 93.86 72.17 -66.99
C GLU A 374 95.08 72.11 -67.93
N LEU A 375 95.40 70.91 -68.44
CA LEU A 375 96.41 70.74 -69.48
C LEU A 375 95.96 71.34 -70.82
N ALA A 376 94.68 71.21 -71.18
CA ALA A 376 94.08 71.84 -72.35
C ALA A 376 93.97 73.37 -72.20
N ALA A 377 93.64 73.89 -71.02
CA ALA A 377 93.56 75.32 -70.72
C ALA A 377 94.94 75.99 -70.68
N ARG A 378 96.01 75.25 -70.31
CA ARG A 378 97.40 75.70 -70.54
C ARG A 378 97.77 75.76 -72.03
N SER A 379 97.10 75.00 -72.88
CA SER A 379 97.22 75.04 -74.35
C SER A 379 96.30 76.11 -74.97
N ASP A 380 95.14 76.38 -74.37
CA ASP A 380 94.09 77.26 -74.89
C ASP A 380 94.21 78.71 -74.39
N GLN A 381 95.02 79.00 -73.37
CA GLN A 381 95.43 80.39 -73.05
C GLN A 381 96.28 81.04 -74.17
N GLY A 382 96.69 80.26 -75.18
CA GLY A 382 97.31 80.71 -76.41
C GLY A 382 96.39 80.72 -77.65
N ARG A 383 95.10 80.35 -77.53
CA ARG A 383 94.21 80.20 -78.69
C ARG A 383 92.77 80.62 -78.39
N ALA A 384 92.42 81.81 -78.87
CA ALA A 384 91.08 82.39 -79.10
C ALA A 384 90.42 83.08 -77.88
N GLU A 385 90.15 84.40 -77.85
CA GLU A 385 90.03 85.40 -78.94
C GLU A 385 89.31 84.87 -80.18
N ALA A 386 88.07 84.40 -80.02
CA ALA A 386 87.04 84.42 -81.06
C ALA A 386 85.70 83.93 -80.49
N ALA A 387 84.72 84.83 -80.48
CA ALA A 387 83.30 84.65 -80.79
C ALA A 387 82.63 83.33 -80.35
N GLU A 388 81.72 83.32 -79.37
CA GLU A 388 80.37 83.91 -79.43
C GLU A 388 79.47 83.31 -80.54
N VAL A 389 78.22 82.98 -80.16
CA VAL A 389 77.05 82.71 -81.03
C VAL A 389 77.00 81.26 -81.58
N THR A 390 76.00 80.38 -81.40
CA THR A 390 74.52 80.53 -81.44
C THR A 390 73.82 79.24 -80.94
N SER A 391 72.72 79.45 -80.20
CA SER A 391 71.39 78.78 -80.18
C SER A 391 71.10 77.33 -80.62
N ALA A 392 70.09 76.80 -79.92
CA ALA A 392 68.92 76.03 -80.38
C ALA A 392 68.93 74.52 -80.09
N THR A 393 68.05 74.09 -79.16
CA THR A 393 66.84 73.23 -79.39
C THR A 393 67.16 71.76 -79.10
N GLU A 394 66.39 70.93 -78.40
CA GLU A 394 64.96 70.91 -78.10
C GLU A 394 64.65 69.77 -77.09
N ALA A 395 63.44 69.82 -76.52
CA ALA A 395 62.59 68.69 -76.14
C ALA A 395 62.83 67.92 -74.81
N SER A 396 61.95 68.26 -73.87
CA SER A 396 61.07 67.31 -73.14
C SER A 396 61.54 66.74 -71.79
N SER A 397 61.59 67.63 -70.80
CA SER A 397 61.17 67.38 -69.41
C SER A 397 59.67 67.03 -69.37
N SER A 398 59.28 65.83 -68.92
CA SER A 398 59.06 65.46 -67.51
C SER A 398 57.92 66.22 -66.84
N SER A 399 56.98 65.46 -66.27
CA SER A 399 56.45 65.71 -64.92
C SER A 399 55.60 64.49 -64.59
N GLY A 400 55.94 63.69 -63.60
CA GLY A 400 56.12 64.16 -62.22
C GLY A 400 54.73 64.17 -61.59
N ALA A 401 54.39 63.16 -60.80
CA ALA A 401 54.83 62.99 -59.42
C ALA A 401 53.67 63.31 -58.48
N ALA A 402 53.42 62.36 -57.57
CA ALA A 402 52.98 62.60 -56.21
C ALA A 402 51.57 63.21 -56.05
N ALA A 403 50.85 63.06 -54.96
CA ALA A 403 51.10 62.46 -53.68
C ALA A 403 49.74 62.01 -53.15
N ALA A 404 49.78 61.02 -52.26
CA ALA A 404 49.16 61.09 -50.94
C ALA A 404 47.86 61.91 -50.81
N THR A 405 46.85 61.30 -50.18
CA THR A 405 46.18 61.85 -48.99
C THR A 405 44.92 61.07 -48.65
N GLN A 406 44.95 60.51 -47.43
CA GLN A 406 43.90 60.48 -46.42
C GLN A 406 42.50 60.00 -46.86
N SER A 407 42.08 58.87 -46.29
CA SER A 407 41.27 58.80 -45.06
C SER A 407 39.77 58.96 -45.27
N ARG A 408 39.09 58.05 -44.57
CA ARG A 408 37.81 58.21 -43.88
C ARG A 408 36.51 58.01 -44.66
N THR A 409 35.87 56.91 -44.23
CA THR A 409 34.48 56.86 -43.69
C THR A 409 33.36 56.87 -44.73
N ARG A 410 32.16 56.31 -44.55
CA ARG A 410 31.37 55.74 -43.43
C ARG A 410 30.21 55.00 -44.14
N LYS A 411 29.73 53.85 -43.70
CA LYS A 411 28.55 53.76 -42.81
C LYS A 411 28.36 52.29 -42.43
N ARG A 412 28.47 51.98 -41.14
CA ARG A 412 27.93 50.75 -40.56
C ARG A 412 26.92 51.16 -39.51
N GLY A 413 25.67 50.77 -39.74
CA GLY A 413 24.55 51.02 -38.85
C GLY A 413 24.57 50.09 -37.64
N GLN A 414 24.20 50.71 -36.52
CA GLN A 414 23.36 50.21 -35.43
C GLN A 414 23.88 49.11 -34.47
N ARG A 415 24.06 49.60 -33.23
CA ARG A 415 23.63 49.05 -31.93
C ARG A 415 24.15 47.67 -31.50
N LYS A 416 25.06 47.70 -30.52
CA LYS A 416 25.13 46.67 -29.46
C LYS A 416 24.86 47.29 -28.09
N ARG A 417 23.97 46.64 -27.36
CA ARG A 417 23.51 46.89 -25.98
C ARG A 417 24.58 46.42 -24.94
N PRO A 418 24.50 46.88 -23.68
CA PRO A 418 25.58 46.82 -22.67
C PRO A 418 25.83 45.41 -22.09
N PRO A 419 26.92 45.20 -21.30
CA PRO A 419 27.26 43.89 -20.75
C PRO A 419 26.27 43.42 -19.68
N ALA A 420 26.14 42.09 -19.59
CA ALA A 420 25.14 41.37 -18.83
C ALA A 420 25.10 41.70 -17.32
N LEU A 421 23.91 42.01 -16.82
CA LEU A 421 23.56 41.82 -15.41
C LEU A 421 23.62 40.32 -15.09
N LYS A 422 24.38 39.94 -14.06
CA LYS A 422 24.27 38.62 -13.44
C LYS A 422 22.89 38.51 -12.77
N PRO A 423 22.12 37.43 -12.97
CA PRO A 423 21.09 37.10 -11.99
C PRO A 423 21.78 36.42 -10.80
N ARG A 424 21.71 37.09 -9.64
CA ARG A 424 21.78 36.42 -8.33
C ARG A 424 20.41 35.80 -8.06
N GLY A 425 20.41 34.55 -7.63
CA GLY A 425 19.23 33.74 -7.30
C GLY A 425 19.60 32.28 -7.47
N PRO A 426 19.74 31.48 -6.40
CA PRO A 426 20.01 30.06 -6.52
C PRO A 426 18.72 29.38 -7.04
N PHE A 427 18.85 28.16 -7.57
CA PHE A 427 17.73 27.24 -7.88
C PHE A 427 17.14 27.32 -9.30
N ALA A 428 17.84 26.66 -10.23
CA ALA A 428 17.32 25.71 -11.23
C ALA A 428 18.46 25.40 -12.21
N LYS A 429 18.80 24.12 -12.41
CA LYS A 429 19.92 23.75 -13.31
C LYS A 429 19.52 23.87 -14.79
N ASN A 430 18.21 23.94 -15.13
CA ASN A 430 17.69 23.93 -16.51
C ASN A 430 16.56 24.95 -16.80
N ARG A 431 16.52 25.52 -18.02
CA ARG A 431 15.50 26.51 -18.48
C ARG A 431 14.06 25.97 -18.47
N LYS A 432 13.88 24.66 -18.72
CA LYS A 432 12.56 23.98 -18.74
C LYS A 432 12.01 23.80 -17.33
N GLU A 433 12.89 23.51 -16.37
CA GLU A 433 12.55 23.34 -14.95
C GLU A 433 12.15 24.68 -14.33
N ARG A 434 12.90 25.75 -14.64
CA ARG A 434 12.55 27.11 -14.20
C ARG A 434 11.13 27.52 -14.63
N ARG A 435 10.77 27.31 -15.89
CA ARG A 435 9.41 27.56 -16.42
C ARG A 435 8.32 26.68 -15.77
N ARG A 436 8.66 25.52 -15.23
CA ARG A 436 7.72 24.66 -14.50
C ARG A 436 7.49 25.22 -13.09
N LEU A 437 8.56 25.61 -12.40
CA LEU A 437 8.50 26.19 -11.06
C LEU A 437 7.78 27.54 -11.07
N GLU A 438 8.10 28.42 -12.03
CA GLU A 438 7.39 29.70 -12.25
C GLU A 438 5.87 29.50 -12.42
N ARG A 439 5.45 28.44 -13.14
CA ARG A 439 4.02 28.10 -13.29
C ARG A 439 3.38 27.62 -11.98
N TYR A 440 4.10 26.83 -11.17
CA TYR A 440 3.58 26.38 -9.88
C TYR A 440 3.45 27.53 -8.88
N VAL A 441 4.40 28.47 -8.86
CA VAL A 441 4.31 29.68 -8.03
C VAL A 441 3.09 30.51 -8.41
N ALA A 442 2.84 30.73 -9.71
CA ALA A 442 1.67 31.45 -10.17
C ALA A 442 0.35 30.78 -9.72
N ILE A 443 0.22 29.47 -9.92
CA ILE A 443 -0.98 28.71 -9.51
C ILE A 443 -1.23 28.80 -8.01
N ILE A 444 -0.18 28.67 -7.19
CA ILE A 444 -0.32 28.70 -5.73
C ILE A 444 -0.77 30.09 -5.27
N ARG A 445 -0.18 31.17 -5.81
CA ARG A 445 -0.60 32.54 -5.51
C ARG A 445 -2.03 32.83 -5.92
N GLU A 446 -2.43 32.40 -7.13
CA GLU A 446 -3.79 32.55 -7.62
C GLU A 446 -4.81 31.75 -6.80
N SER A 447 -4.41 30.60 -6.25
CA SER A 447 -5.30 29.73 -5.48
C SER A 447 -5.69 30.25 -4.10
N GLY A 448 -4.88 31.15 -3.50
CA GLY A 448 -5.07 31.61 -2.11
C GLY A 448 -4.93 30.51 -1.05
N LEU A 449 -4.38 29.35 -1.39
CA LEU A 449 -4.25 28.19 -0.49
C LEU A 449 -2.97 28.22 0.36
N PHE A 450 -2.09 29.19 0.13
CA PHE A 450 -0.82 29.32 0.85
C PHE A 450 -0.90 30.48 1.83
N ASP A 451 -0.53 30.23 3.09
CA ASP A 451 -0.51 31.26 4.13
C ASP A 451 0.92 31.77 4.31
N GLU A 452 1.24 32.87 3.63
CA GLU A 452 2.60 33.45 3.61
C GLU A 452 3.05 33.90 4.99
N GLU A 453 2.17 34.57 5.75
CA GLU A 453 2.51 35.07 7.07
C GLU A 453 2.72 33.93 8.08
N TRP A 454 1.90 32.87 8.00
CA TRP A 454 2.08 31.69 8.84
C TRP A 454 3.35 30.93 8.47
N TYR A 455 3.62 30.76 7.17
CA TYR A 455 4.79 30.04 6.69
C TYR A 455 6.09 30.71 7.14
N LEU A 456 6.20 32.04 7.02
CA LEU A 456 7.38 32.78 7.47
C LEU A 456 7.52 32.83 9.00
N ARG A 457 6.41 32.83 9.74
CA ARG A 457 6.42 32.71 11.20
C ARG A 457 6.89 31.34 11.66
N GLN A 458 6.48 30.28 10.95
CA GLN A 458 6.82 28.91 11.33
C GLN A 458 8.22 28.50 10.85
N TYR A 459 8.68 29.04 9.73
CA TYR A 459 9.99 28.76 9.14
C TYR A 459 10.88 30.00 9.17
N SER A 460 11.41 30.32 10.36
CA SER A 460 12.25 31.50 10.60
C SER A 460 13.57 31.51 9.81
N ASP A 461 14.03 30.34 9.35
CA ASP A 461 15.20 30.19 8.47
C ASP A 461 14.94 30.77 7.07
N VAL A 462 13.71 30.63 6.56
CA VAL A 462 13.28 31.21 5.28
C VAL A 462 13.21 32.73 5.39
N LEU A 463 12.70 33.23 6.50
CA LEU A 463 12.62 34.66 6.80
C LEU A 463 14.03 35.28 6.94
N ALA A 464 14.94 34.62 7.66
CA ALA A 464 16.32 35.07 7.84
C ALA A 464 17.12 35.09 6.52
N ALA A 465 16.82 34.18 5.60
CA ALA A 465 17.44 34.10 4.28
C ALA A 465 16.83 35.08 3.26
N GLY A 466 15.71 35.74 3.58
CA GLY A 466 15.04 36.71 2.71
C GLY A 466 14.44 36.08 1.45
N PHE A 467 14.10 34.79 1.47
CA PHE A 467 13.45 34.12 0.36
C PHE A 467 11.95 34.44 0.31
N ASP A 468 11.40 34.48 -0.90
CA ASP A 468 9.96 34.50 -1.11
C ASP A 468 9.35 33.18 -0.60
N ALA A 469 8.32 33.27 0.23
CA ALA A 469 7.75 32.11 0.94
C ALA A 469 7.19 31.06 -0.03
N VAL A 470 6.50 31.51 -1.09
CA VAL A 470 5.89 30.61 -2.09
C VAL A 470 6.96 29.98 -2.98
N GLU A 471 7.95 30.76 -3.43
CA GLU A 471 9.07 30.22 -4.20
C GLU A 471 9.89 29.21 -3.40
N HIS A 472 10.11 29.48 -2.11
CA HIS A 472 10.80 28.57 -1.21
C HIS A 472 10.03 27.25 -1.07
N TYR A 473 8.71 27.32 -0.85
CA TYR A 473 7.89 26.12 -0.72
C TYR A 473 7.91 25.24 -1.97
N VAL A 474 7.82 25.85 -3.16
CA VAL A 474 7.83 25.13 -4.43
C VAL A 474 9.19 24.48 -4.73
N CYS A 475 10.30 25.14 -4.37
CA CYS A 475 11.64 24.66 -4.69
C CYS A 475 12.24 23.71 -3.63
N HIS A 476 11.97 23.95 -2.34
CA HIS A 476 12.59 23.24 -1.21
C HIS A 476 11.60 22.72 -0.18
N GLY A 477 10.44 23.37 -0.04
CA GLY A 477 9.48 23.03 0.99
C GLY A 477 8.91 21.61 0.86
N VAL A 478 8.66 21.13 -0.36
CA VAL A 478 8.10 19.79 -0.56
C VAL A 478 9.08 18.65 -0.19
N PRO A 479 10.33 18.62 -0.68
CA PRO A 479 11.31 17.63 -0.23
C PRO A 479 11.58 17.64 1.28
N ASP A 480 11.58 18.83 1.89
CA ASP A 480 11.76 18.99 3.34
C ASP A 480 10.52 18.57 4.15
N GLY A 481 9.39 18.33 3.48
CA GLY A 481 8.09 18.06 4.10
C GLY A 481 7.56 19.23 4.91
N ARG A 482 7.86 20.47 4.49
CA ARG A 482 7.31 21.70 5.09
C ARG A 482 5.85 21.86 4.69
N ASN A 483 5.05 22.41 5.59
CA ASN A 483 3.63 22.61 5.39
C ASN A 483 3.38 24.01 4.83
N PRO A 484 2.51 24.19 3.82
CA PRO A 484 2.21 25.50 3.24
C PRO A 484 1.22 26.33 4.07
N ALA A 485 0.43 25.67 4.92
CA ALA A 485 -0.57 26.30 5.78
C ALA A 485 -0.92 25.35 6.96
N PRO A 486 -1.54 25.83 8.05
CA PRO A 486 -1.91 25.00 9.21
C PRO A 486 -2.90 23.86 8.89
N TRP A 487 -3.64 23.99 7.80
CA TRP A 487 -4.67 23.05 7.38
C TRP A 487 -4.17 22.00 6.39
N PHE A 488 -2.94 22.11 5.89
CA PHE A 488 -2.39 21.20 4.89
C PHE A 488 -1.07 20.59 5.39
N ASP A 489 -1.06 19.27 5.57
CA ASP A 489 0.13 18.49 5.92
C ASP A 489 0.71 17.84 4.66
N THR A 490 1.88 18.31 4.23
CA THR A 490 2.53 17.89 3.00
C THR A 490 2.96 16.43 3.04
N ARG A 491 3.39 15.92 4.20
CA ARG A 491 3.84 14.53 4.35
C ARG A 491 2.64 13.60 4.35
N PHE A 492 1.63 13.91 5.16
CA PHE A 492 0.39 13.15 5.20
C PHE A 492 -0.29 13.06 3.82
N TYR A 493 -0.31 14.18 3.08
CA TYR A 493 -0.93 14.20 1.75
C TYR A 493 -0.17 13.34 0.75
N LEU A 494 1.17 13.28 0.81
CA LEU A 494 1.96 12.41 -0.05
C LEU A 494 1.84 10.93 0.33
N ASP A 495 1.84 10.62 1.63
CA ASP A 495 1.69 9.24 2.13
C ASP A 495 0.31 8.66 1.81
N SER A 496 -0.74 9.49 1.89
CA SER A 496 -2.11 9.07 1.58
C SER A 496 -2.40 9.00 0.07
N ASN A 497 -1.54 9.59 -0.77
CA ASN A 497 -1.76 9.69 -2.22
C ASN A 497 -0.50 9.28 -3.00
N PRO A 498 -0.23 7.96 -3.14
CA PRO A 498 0.98 7.45 -3.81
C PRO A 498 1.08 7.85 -5.30
N ASP A 499 -0.05 8.07 -5.96
CA ASP A 499 -0.16 8.59 -7.32
C ASP A 499 0.46 9.98 -7.46
N VAL A 500 0.23 10.84 -6.46
CA VAL A 500 0.81 12.18 -6.40
C VAL A 500 2.31 12.11 -6.15
N ALA A 501 2.75 11.24 -5.24
CA ALA A 501 4.15 11.02 -4.94
C ALA A 501 4.95 10.56 -6.18
N ALA A 502 4.35 9.73 -7.04
CA ALA A 502 4.96 9.28 -8.29
C ALA A 502 5.01 10.36 -9.40
N SER A 503 4.11 11.35 -9.37
CA SER A 503 3.91 12.32 -10.46
C SER A 503 4.93 13.50 -10.52
N ILE A 504 5.83 13.61 -9.54
CA ILE A 504 6.75 14.77 -9.36
C ILE A 504 5.99 16.11 -9.30
N MET A 505 4.65 16.09 -9.13
CA MET A 505 3.82 17.29 -9.04
C MET A 505 3.86 17.83 -7.61
N ASN A 506 3.84 19.15 -7.45
CA ASN A 506 3.76 19.75 -6.11
C ASN A 506 2.42 19.36 -5.45
N PRO A 507 2.41 18.83 -4.20
CA PRO A 507 1.21 18.36 -3.50
C PRO A 507 0.10 19.41 -3.41
N LEU A 508 0.44 20.66 -3.16
CA LEU A 508 -0.53 21.75 -3.02
C LEU A 508 -1.15 22.10 -4.38
N VAL A 509 -0.36 22.04 -5.46
CA VAL A 509 -0.86 22.25 -6.83
C VAL A 509 -1.77 21.09 -7.25
N HIS A 510 -1.44 19.86 -6.88
CA HIS A 510 -2.29 18.69 -7.12
C HIS A 510 -3.63 18.83 -6.38
N TYR A 511 -3.58 19.19 -5.10
CA TYR A 511 -4.78 19.40 -4.30
C TYR A 511 -5.67 20.49 -4.90
N HIS A 512 -5.10 21.62 -5.33
CA HIS A 512 -5.86 22.69 -5.98
C HIS A 512 -6.58 22.23 -7.26
N ARG A 513 -5.91 21.42 -8.09
CA ARG A 513 -6.41 21.02 -9.42
C ARG A 513 -7.36 19.82 -9.40
N PHE A 514 -7.10 18.85 -8.54
CA PHE A 514 -7.81 17.57 -8.53
C PHE A 514 -8.28 17.21 -7.11
N GLY A 515 -7.39 17.28 -6.13
CA GLY A 515 -7.66 16.78 -4.78
C GLY A 515 -8.83 17.45 -4.07
N LYS A 516 -9.11 18.74 -4.31
CA LYS A 516 -10.27 19.45 -3.75
C LYS A 516 -11.60 18.97 -4.34
N ALA A 517 -11.64 18.64 -5.63
CA ALA A 517 -12.84 18.10 -6.28
C ALA A 517 -13.06 16.62 -5.92
N GLU A 518 -11.96 15.89 -5.69
CA GLU A 518 -11.98 14.47 -5.31
C GLU A 518 -12.18 14.25 -3.79
N GLY A 519 -12.23 15.31 -2.98
CA GLY A 519 -12.44 15.21 -1.53
C GLY A 519 -11.27 14.56 -0.77
N ARG A 520 -10.04 14.67 -1.29
CA ARG A 520 -8.87 14.03 -0.67
C ARG A 520 -8.50 14.71 0.65
N PRO A 521 -8.26 13.95 1.75
CA PRO A 521 -7.93 14.51 3.05
C PRO A 521 -6.55 15.18 3.01
N THR A 522 -6.43 16.33 3.68
CA THR A 522 -5.22 17.18 3.66
C THR A 522 -4.40 17.13 4.95
N ARG A 523 -4.96 16.58 6.03
CA ARG A 523 -4.28 16.35 7.32
C ARG A 523 -5.00 15.25 8.11
N PRO A 524 -4.36 14.64 9.12
CA PRO A 524 -5.02 13.67 10.00
C PRO A 524 -6.19 14.30 10.77
N GLY A 525 -7.35 13.62 10.79
CA GLY A 525 -8.47 13.95 11.68
C GLY A 525 -9.43 15.05 11.22
N TRP A 526 -9.56 15.28 9.92
CA TRP A 526 -10.51 16.24 9.32
C TRP A 526 -11.36 15.62 8.22
#